data_AF-A0AAV7HV95-F1
#
_entry.id   AF-A0AAV7HV95-F1
#
_cell.length_a   1.000
_cell.length_b   1.000
_cell.length_c   1.000
_cell.angle_alpha   90.00
_cell.angle_beta   90.00
_cell.angle_gamma   90.00
#
_symmetry.space_group_name_H-M   'P 1'
#
loop_
_entity.id
_entity.type
_entity.pdbx_description
1 polymer ?
#
loop_
_entity_poly.entity_id
_entity_poly.type
_entity_poly.pdbx_seq_one_letter_code
_entity_poly.pdbx_strand_id
1 'polypeptide(L)'
;MEHVSVLNEEYQRNAWDEMKNTINNKISEISLDNIQHVAKKLFLTNIYRGRGVLIKTVIEAQENCVQSTPVYATLFASVNMVFPIIGDLLLRRLIRRYQQGQQKNSLELKSPPAIFISFLLHQHVADECLVRQILIDLLTNPTNGSIQLAVSILLICSTKLDTKHREILLAILLEYRMSHQFDKQTNCMVDGFLATRDIYNQVGSKKVDEIGKKFQVIHAFELFHHLDPENYLDEFVYDSNYKVTENHYSERIKIIFDRKIYIIAIDTFIGVQYEETCSPTQTIRIPIVRKIIYAAMK
;
A
#
# COMPACT_ATOMS: atom_id res chain seq x y z
N MET A 1 -22.32 -4.13 46.81
CA MET A 1 -21.22 -3.76 45.90
C MET A 1 -21.53 -4.41 44.57
N GLU A 2 -21.88 -3.59 43.60
CA GLU A 2 -22.52 -3.98 42.34
C GLU A 2 -21.65 -4.92 41.52
N HIS A 3 -22.29 -5.95 40.96
CA HIS A 3 -21.71 -6.81 39.94
C HIS A 3 -21.24 -5.95 38.77
N VAL A 4 -19.93 -5.72 38.67
CA VAL A 4 -19.31 -5.34 37.40
C VAL A 4 -19.62 -6.48 36.44
N SER A 5 -20.52 -6.25 35.50
CA SER A 5 -20.87 -7.20 34.46
C SER A 5 -19.65 -7.41 33.57
N VAL A 6 -18.78 -8.34 33.98
CA VAL A 6 -17.74 -8.90 33.13
C VAL A 6 -18.48 -9.46 31.92
N LEU A 7 -18.37 -8.79 30.77
CA LEU A 7 -18.90 -9.31 29.51
C LEU A 7 -18.25 -10.68 29.30
N ASN A 8 -19.08 -11.72 29.30
CA ASN A 8 -18.64 -13.12 29.23
C ASN A 8 -17.71 -13.32 28.01
N GLU A 9 -16.73 -14.21 28.11
CA GLU A 9 -15.80 -14.53 27.03
C GLU A 9 -16.54 -14.90 25.74
N GLU A 10 -17.65 -15.63 25.86
CA GLU A 10 -18.53 -15.99 24.76
C GLU A 10 -19.08 -14.77 24.00
N TYR A 11 -19.47 -13.71 24.72
CA TYR A 11 -19.93 -12.48 24.09
C TYR A 11 -18.81 -11.81 23.27
N GLN A 12 -17.60 -11.73 23.85
CA GLN A 12 -16.46 -11.13 23.15
C GLN A 12 -16.05 -11.95 21.92
N ARG A 13 -16.17 -13.28 22.01
CA ARG A 13 -15.87 -14.20 20.91
C ARG A 13 -16.87 -14.02 19.76
N ASN A 14 -18.16 -13.93 20.07
CA ASN A 14 -19.19 -13.65 19.07
C ASN A 14 -18.98 -12.27 18.40
N ALA A 15 -18.66 -11.24 19.19
CA ALA A 15 -18.36 -9.90 18.66
C ALA A 15 -17.10 -9.89 17.78
N TRP A 16 -16.08 -10.68 18.15
CA TRP A 16 -14.87 -10.85 17.35
C TRP A 16 -15.15 -11.53 16.01
N ASP A 17 -15.97 -12.59 15.99
CA ASP A 17 -16.33 -13.29 14.76
C ASP A 17 -17.20 -12.42 13.84
N GLU A 18 -18.13 -11.64 14.39
CA GLU A 18 -18.91 -10.64 13.64
C GLU A 18 -18.00 -9.56 13.03
N MET A 19 -17.03 -9.06 13.80
CA MET A 19 -16.03 -8.11 13.31
C MET A 19 -15.21 -8.70 12.16
N LYS A 20 -14.71 -9.95 12.31
CA LYS A 20 -13.97 -10.66 11.26
C LYS A 20 -14.78 -10.75 9.97
N ASN A 21 -16.03 -11.18 10.07
CA ASN A 21 -16.93 -11.31 8.93
C ASN A 21 -17.18 -9.95 8.27
N THR A 22 -17.37 -8.91 9.06
CA THR A 22 -17.55 -7.54 8.55
C THR A 22 -16.33 -7.07 7.79
N ILE A 23 -15.13 -7.24 8.34
CA ILE A 23 -13.87 -6.89 7.69
C ILE A 23 -13.73 -7.63 6.36
N ASN A 24 -13.92 -8.95 6.36
CA ASN A 24 -13.80 -9.79 5.15
C ASN A 24 -14.76 -9.35 4.05
N ASN A 25 -16.04 -9.17 4.40
CA ASN A 25 -17.04 -8.71 3.44
C ASN A 25 -16.67 -7.33 2.87
N LYS A 26 -16.27 -6.39 3.74
CA LYS A 26 -15.95 -5.01 3.32
C LYS A 26 -14.69 -4.90 2.47
N ILE A 27 -13.68 -5.72 2.71
CA ILE A 27 -12.49 -5.76 1.85
C ILE A 27 -12.78 -6.43 0.51
N SER A 28 -13.67 -7.43 0.46
CA SER A 28 -14.04 -8.09 -0.80
C SER A 28 -14.86 -7.21 -1.75
N GLU A 29 -15.69 -6.30 -1.23
CA GLU A 29 -16.57 -5.43 -2.04
C GLU A 29 -15.90 -4.11 -2.45
N ILE A 30 -14.66 -3.84 -2.02
CA ILE A 30 -14.06 -2.52 -2.17
C ILE A 30 -13.72 -2.18 -3.63
N SER A 31 -14.05 -0.96 -4.02
CA SER A 31 -13.77 -0.36 -5.32
C SER A 31 -13.45 1.13 -5.15
N LEU A 32 -12.99 1.77 -6.24
CA LEU A 32 -12.74 3.22 -6.23
C LEU A 32 -14.03 4.02 -5.95
N ASP A 33 -15.18 3.53 -6.40
CA ASP A 33 -16.45 4.24 -6.27
C ASP A 33 -17.03 4.17 -4.84
N ASN A 34 -16.68 3.12 -4.07
CA ASN A 34 -17.27 2.88 -2.75
C ASN A 34 -16.27 2.98 -1.60
N ILE A 35 -15.00 3.29 -1.86
CA ILE A 35 -13.92 3.31 -0.85
C ILE A 35 -14.23 4.18 0.36
N GLN A 36 -14.88 5.35 0.18
CA GLN A 36 -15.30 6.19 1.31
C GLN A 36 -16.34 5.49 2.21
N HIS A 37 -17.29 4.78 1.60
CA HIS A 37 -18.32 4.04 2.33
C HIS A 37 -17.70 2.85 3.06
N VAL A 38 -16.83 2.10 2.38
CA VAL A 38 -16.10 0.96 2.94
C VAL A 38 -15.22 1.42 4.11
N ALA A 39 -14.43 2.49 3.93
CA ALA A 39 -13.60 3.06 4.99
C ALA A 39 -14.45 3.48 6.20
N LYS A 40 -15.57 4.18 5.99
CA LYS A 40 -16.51 4.53 7.05
C LYS A 40 -17.00 3.30 7.81
N LYS A 41 -17.41 2.25 7.10
CA LYS A 41 -17.88 1.01 7.73
C LYS A 41 -16.77 0.33 8.51
N LEU A 42 -15.57 0.25 7.94
CA LEU A 42 -14.40 -0.29 8.62
C LEU A 42 -14.09 0.50 9.90
N PHE A 43 -14.07 1.84 9.89
CA PHE A 43 -13.84 2.62 11.11
C PHE A 43 -14.89 2.40 12.20
N LEU A 44 -16.14 2.10 11.83
CA LEU A 44 -17.18 1.76 12.79
C LEU A 44 -17.01 0.35 13.38
N THR A 45 -16.36 -0.56 12.65
CA THR A 45 -15.88 -1.84 13.17
C THR A 45 -14.57 -1.59 13.93
N ASN A 46 -14.31 -2.20 15.08
CA ASN A 46 -13.09 -1.92 15.85
C ASN A 46 -11.80 -2.43 15.15
N ILE A 47 -11.32 -1.71 14.12
CA ILE A 47 -10.14 -2.11 13.32
C ILE A 47 -8.85 -2.04 14.12
N TYR A 48 -8.83 -1.34 15.26
CA TYR A 48 -7.68 -1.39 16.15
C TYR A 48 -7.56 -2.77 16.81
N ARG A 49 -8.67 -3.30 17.32
CA ARG A 49 -8.76 -4.66 17.87
C ARG A 49 -8.56 -5.71 16.77
N GLY A 50 -9.24 -5.54 15.64
CA GLY A 50 -9.18 -6.43 14.48
C GLY A 50 -8.02 -6.20 13.50
N ARG A 51 -6.99 -5.44 13.87
CA ARG A 51 -5.93 -5.00 12.92
C ARG A 51 -5.17 -6.14 12.25
N GLY A 52 -4.91 -7.24 12.98
CA GLY A 52 -4.26 -8.43 12.42
C GLY A 52 -5.10 -9.05 11.32
N VAL A 53 -6.39 -9.28 11.60
CA VAL A 53 -7.37 -9.79 10.64
C VAL A 53 -7.46 -8.86 9.43
N LEU A 54 -7.64 -7.56 9.64
CA LEU A 54 -7.74 -6.57 8.56
C LEU A 54 -6.56 -6.65 7.60
N ILE A 55 -5.33 -6.67 8.12
CA ILE A 55 -4.12 -6.71 7.30
C ILE A 55 -3.99 -8.06 6.60
N LYS A 56 -4.26 -9.16 7.30
CA LYS A 56 -4.24 -10.51 6.71
C LYS A 56 -5.20 -10.59 5.51
N THR A 57 -6.46 -10.20 5.72
CA THR A 57 -7.49 -10.21 4.69
C THR A 57 -7.12 -9.36 3.48
N VAL A 58 -6.55 -8.17 3.69
CA VAL A 58 -6.16 -7.27 2.60
C VAL A 58 -4.98 -7.82 1.82
N ILE A 59 -3.97 -8.37 2.49
CA ILE A 59 -2.82 -8.99 1.81
C ILE A 59 -3.32 -10.16 0.95
N GLU A 60 -4.16 -11.04 1.50
CA GLU A 60 -4.74 -12.17 0.76
C GLU A 60 -5.60 -11.70 -0.42
N ALA A 61 -6.40 -10.65 -0.25
CA ALA A 61 -7.20 -10.07 -1.33
C ALA A 61 -6.31 -9.48 -2.45
N GLN A 62 -5.22 -8.81 -2.08
CA GLN A 62 -4.27 -8.22 -3.01
C GLN A 62 -3.44 -9.27 -3.75
N GLU A 63 -3.04 -10.35 -3.08
CA GLU A 63 -2.36 -11.49 -3.70
C GLU A 63 -3.25 -12.17 -4.76
N ASN A 64 -4.57 -12.22 -4.52
CA ASN A 64 -5.54 -12.73 -5.50
C ASN A 64 -5.83 -11.74 -6.64
N CYS A 65 -5.73 -10.42 -6.40
CA CYS A 65 -5.98 -9.39 -7.40
C CYS A 65 -5.03 -8.20 -7.24
N VAL A 66 -3.85 -8.30 -7.83
CA VAL A 66 -2.82 -7.24 -7.78
C VAL A 66 -3.33 -5.96 -8.45
N GLN A 67 -4.25 -6.03 -9.41
CA GLN A 67 -4.84 -4.87 -10.10
C GLN A 67 -5.60 -3.93 -9.16
N SER A 68 -6.11 -4.45 -8.04
CA SER A 68 -6.81 -3.66 -7.02
C SER A 68 -5.89 -2.98 -6.00
N THR A 69 -4.56 -3.18 -6.10
CA THR A 69 -3.57 -2.61 -5.17
C THR A 69 -3.71 -1.08 -4.95
N PRO A 70 -3.97 -0.23 -5.97
CA PRO A 70 -4.16 1.20 -5.74
C PRO A 70 -5.34 1.51 -4.80
N VAL A 71 -6.41 0.70 -4.86
CA VAL A 71 -7.59 0.85 -4.00
C VAL A 71 -7.22 0.52 -2.56
N TYR A 72 -6.53 -0.60 -2.34
CA TYR A 72 -6.05 -1.00 -1.02
C TYR A 72 -5.06 0.01 -0.44
N ALA A 73 -4.12 0.52 -1.24
CA ALA A 73 -3.17 1.53 -0.79
C ALA A 73 -3.86 2.84 -0.39
N THR A 74 -4.88 3.27 -1.14
CA THR A 74 -5.68 4.46 -0.79
C THR A 74 -6.44 4.25 0.52
N LEU A 75 -7.02 3.07 0.72
CA LEU A 75 -7.68 2.73 1.99
C LEU A 75 -6.67 2.80 3.14
N PHE A 76 -5.52 2.16 3.01
CA PHE A 76 -4.53 2.14 4.10
C PHE A 76 -3.84 3.47 4.32
N ALA A 77 -3.71 4.33 3.32
CA ALA A 77 -3.29 5.71 3.53
C ALA A 77 -4.29 6.45 4.45
N SER A 78 -5.60 6.28 4.21
CA SER A 78 -6.62 6.88 5.09
C SER A 78 -6.61 6.30 6.51
N VAL A 79 -6.38 4.99 6.63
CA VAL A 79 -6.25 4.32 7.93
C VAL A 79 -4.99 4.77 8.66
N ASN A 80 -3.86 4.93 7.96
CA ASN A 80 -2.57 5.32 8.52
C ASN A 80 -2.60 6.72 9.15
N MET A 81 -3.34 7.66 8.55
CA MET A 81 -3.54 8.99 9.13
C MET A 81 -4.21 8.95 10.51
N VAL A 82 -5.06 7.94 10.74
CA VAL A 82 -5.85 7.80 11.96
C VAL A 82 -5.19 6.88 12.98
N PHE A 83 -4.64 5.76 12.48
CA PHE A 83 -4.01 4.69 13.22
C PHE A 83 -2.68 4.30 12.56
N PRO A 84 -1.61 5.07 12.78
CA PRO A 84 -0.28 4.78 12.20
C PRO A 84 0.22 3.36 12.50
N ILE A 85 -0.15 2.81 13.67
CA ILE A 85 0.21 1.44 14.07
C ILE A 85 -0.35 0.36 13.12
N ILE A 86 -1.45 0.64 12.43
CA ILE A 86 -2.00 -0.29 11.43
C ILE A 86 -1.19 -0.20 10.14
N GLY A 87 -0.74 1.00 9.74
CA GLY A 87 0.16 1.17 8.59
C GLY A 87 1.53 0.53 8.82
N ASP A 88 2.07 0.70 10.04
CA ASP A 88 3.29 0.04 10.51
C ASP A 88 3.18 -1.50 10.40
N LEU A 89 2.12 -2.08 10.96
CA LEU A 89 1.89 -3.53 10.92
C LEU A 89 1.69 -4.05 9.49
N LEU A 90 1.02 -3.28 8.61
CA LEU A 90 0.88 -3.63 7.19
C LEU A 90 2.25 -3.74 6.53
N LEU A 91 3.12 -2.75 6.69
CA LEU A 91 4.44 -2.75 6.09
C LEU A 91 5.31 -3.89 6.62
N ARG A 92 5.31 -4.15 7.94
CA ARG A 92 6.04 -5.29 8.52
C ARG A 92 5.62 -6.62 7.89
N ARG A 93 4.31 -6.83 7.72
CA ARG A 93 3.78 -8.05 7.10
C ARG A 93 4.12 -8.13 5.61
N LEU A 94 4.02 -7.03 4.85
CA LEU A 94 4.41 -7.01 3.43
C LEU A 94 5.91 -7.28 3.23
N ILE A 95 6.78 -6.67 4.05
CA ILE A 95 8.22 -6.93 4.03
C ILE A 95 8.49 -8.39 4.32
N ARG A 96 7.81 -8.97 5.33
CA ARG A 96 7.97 -10.39 5.65
C ARG A 96 7.56 -11.29 4.49
N ARG A 97 6.46 -10.99 3.79
CA ARG A 97 6.03 -11.71 2.58
C ARG A 97 7.06 -11.61 1.46
N TYR A 98 7.62 -10.42 1.23
CA TYR A 98 8.70 -10.23 0.27
C TYR A 98 9.93 -11.08 0.61
N GLN A 99 10.40 -11.02 1.86
CA GLN A 99 11.54 -11.82 2.34
C GLN A 99 11.31 -13.32 2.16
N GLN A 100 10.09 -13.82 2.41
CA GLN A 100 9.74 -15.22 2.16
C GLN A 100 9.81 -15.58 0.68
N GLY A 101 9.37 -14.68 -0.21
CA GLY A 101 9.52 -14.85 -1.66
C GLY A 101 10.99 -14.86 -2.09
N GLN A 102 11.83 -14.04 -1.47
CA GLN A 102 13.27 -14.01 -1.69
C GLN A 102 13.94 -15.32 -1.27
N GLN A 103 13.63 -15.84 -0.07
CA GLN A 103 14.16 -17.11 0.42
C GLN A 103 13.80 -18.29 -0.49
N LYS A 104 12.62 -18.25 -1.11
CA LYS A 104 12.13 -19.27 -2.04
C LYS A 104 12.56 -19.01 -3.49
N ASN A 105 13.28 -17.92 -3.77
CA ASN A 105 13.61 -17.46 -5.12
C ASN A 105 12.39 -17.37 -6.06
N SER A 106 11.21 -17.06 -5.53
CA SER A 106 9.97 -16.97 -6.31
C SER A 106 9.60 -15.52 -6.56
N LEU A 107 9.64 -15.12 -7.83
CA LEU A 107 9.20 -13.79 -8.23
C LEU A 107 7.69 -13.60 -8.03
N GLU A 108 6.91 -14.67 -8.19
CA GLU A 108 5.46 -14.66 -7.97
C GLU A 108 5.11 -14.27 -6.53
N LEU A 109 5.90 -14.72 -5.54
CA LEU A 109 5.72 -14.36 -4.14
C LEU A 109 6.29 -12.97 -3.81
N LYS A 110 7.31 -12.51 -4.54
CA LYS A 110 7.91 -11.17 -4.35
C LYS A 110 7.06 -10.05 -4.97
N SER A 111 6.40 -10.32 -6.09
CA SER A 111 5.73 -9.30 -6.90
C SER A 111 4.57 -8.61 -6.16
N PRO A 112 3.57 -9.32 -5.60
CA PRO A 112 2.44 -8.67 -4.92
C PRO A 112 2.87 -7.72 -3.78
N PRO A 113 3.72 -8.13 -2.81
CA PRO A 113 4.13 -7.20 -1.75
C PRO A 113 5.01 -6.06 -2.27
N ALA A 114 5.86 -6.28 -3.28
CA ALA A 114 6.67 -5.21 -3.86
C ALA A 114 5.82 -4.13 -4.54
N ILE A 115 4.80 -4.53 -5.31
CA ILE A 115 3.85 -3.60 -5.93
C ILE A 115 3.05 -2.86 -4.86
N PHE A 116 2.60 -3.55 -3.80
CA PHE A 116 1.85 -2.90 -2.73
C PHE A 116 2.69 -1.88 -1.96
N ILE A 117 3.92 -2.23 -1.56
CA ILE A 117 4.86 -1.28 -0.93
C ILE A 117 5.10 -0.06 -1.83
N SER A 118 5.18 -0.25 -3.15
CA SER A 118 5.34 0.85 -4.10
C SER A 118 4.16 1.82 -4.09
N PHE A 119 2.92 1.30 -4.09
CA PHE A 119 1.75 2.17 -3.94
C PHE A 119 1.68 2.84 -2.56
N LEU A 120 2.17 2.19 -1.50
CA LEU A 120 2.25 2.80 -0.16
C LEU A 120 3.30 3.92 -0.08
N LEU A 121 4.43 3.81 -0.79
CA LEU A 121 5.37 4.92 -0.95
C LEU A 121 4.70 6.09 -1.68
N HIS A 122 3.99 5.79 -2.78
CA HIS A 122 3.29 6.79 -3.55
C HIS A 122 2.27 7.59 -2.70
N GLN A 123 1.65 6.92 -1.73
CA GLN A 123 0.69 7.50 -0.78
C GLN A 123 1.32 8.03 0.53
N HIS A 124 2.65 8.13 0.63
CA HIS A 124 3.37 8.62 1.81
C HIS A 124 3.17 7.79 3.09
N VAL A 125 2.96 6.48 2.96
CA VAL A 125 2.90 5.55 4.09
C VAL A 125 4.27 4.88 4.32
N ALA A 126 4.97 4.53 3.24
CA ALA A 126 6.30 3.93 3.28
C ALA A 126 7.39 4.94 2.92
N ASP A 127 8.57 4.78 3.53
CA ASP A 127 9.76 5.54 3.16
C ASP A 127 10.37 5.07 1.82
N GLU A 128 10.98 6.01 1.09
CA GLU A 128 11.65 5.74 -0.20
C GLU A 128 12.75 4.67 -0.08
N CYS A 129 13.45 4.62 1.07
CA CYS A 129 14.54 3.68 1.27
C CYS A 129 14.10 2.22 1.09
N LEU A 130 12.86 1.89 1.46
CA LEU A 130 12.35 0.53 1.34
C LEU A 130 12.18 0.12 -0.13
N VAL A 131 11.55 0.98 -0.95
CA VAL A 131 11.36 0.71 -2.39
C VAL A 131 12.70 0.66 -3.12
N ARG A 132 13.63 1.52 -2.76
CA ARG A 132 15.00 1.50 -3.31
C ARG A 132 15.71 0.18 -3.02
N GLN A 133 15.62 -0.34 -1.80
CA GLN A 133 16.21 -1.63 -1.44
C GLN A 133 15.58 -2.79 -2.22
N ILE A 134 14.25 -2.76 -2.45
CA ILE A 134 13.56 -3.75 -3.29
C ILE A 134 14.08 -3.68 -4.74
N LEU A 135 14.22 -2.49 -5.30
CA LEU A 135 14.75 -2.32 -6.67
C LEU A 135 16.18 -2.83 -6.80
N ILE A 136 17.04 -2.56 -5.81
CA ILE A 136 18.41 -3.09 -5.78
C ILE A 136 18.40 -4.62 -5.72
N ASP A 137 17.57 -5.23 -4.85
CA ASP A 137 17.45 -6.69 -4.77
C ASP A 137 17.02 -7.31 -6.10
N LEU A 138 16.02 -6.73 -6.78
CA LEU A 138 15.54 -7.21 -8.08
C LEU A 138 16.58 -7.09 -9.21
N LEU A 139 17.48 -6.11 -9.11
CA LEU A 139 18.50 -5.79 -10.11
C LEU A 139 19.88 -6.39 -9.79
N THR A 140 20.07 -7.02 -8.62
CA THR A 140 21.34 -7.65 -8.25
C THR A 140 21.61 -8.89 -9.12
N ASN A 141 20.60 -9.73 -9.33
CA ASN A 141 20.65 -10.88 -10.24
C ASN A 141 19.46 -10.80 -11.21
N PRO A 142 19.55 -9.92 -12.23
CA PRO A 142 18.40 -9.56 -13.04
C PRO A 142 17.97 -10.70 -13.97
N THR A 143 16.66 -10.90 -14.06
CA THR A 143 15.97 -11.79 -15.00
C THR A 143 14.95 -10.97 -15.76
N ASN A 144 14.44 -11.43 -16.90
CA ASN A 144 13.38 -10.71 -17.62
C ASN A 144 12.19 -10.37 -16.69
N GLY A 145 11.77 -11.33 -15.85
CA GLY A 145 10.71 -11.09 -14.87
C GLY A 145 11.07 -10.07 -13.79
N SER A 146 12.26 -10.13 -13.19
CA SER A 146 12.65 -9.17 -12.16
C SER A 146 12.83 -7.75 -12.73
N ILE A 147 13.26 -7.63 -13.99
CA ILE A 147 13.33 -6.36 -14.71
C ILE A 147 11.93 -5.82 -14.97
N GLN A 148 11.01 -6.63 -15.47
CA GLN A 148 9.61 -6.22 -15.68
C GLN A 148 8.98 -5.72 -14.38
N LEU A 149 9.22 -6.41 -13.26
CA LEU A 149 8.78 -5.96 -11.95
C LEU A 149 9.45 -4.65 -11.53
N ALA A 150 10.77 -4.53 -11.69
CA ALA A 150 11.50 -3.30 -11.36
C ALA A 150 11.01 -2.10 -12.18
N VAL A 151 10.77 -2.28 -13.49
CA VAL A 151 10.20 -1.25 -14.36
C VAL A 151 8.79 -0.86 -13.92
N SER A 152 7.96 -1.83 -13.53
CA SER A 152 6.62 -1.58 -12.99
C SER A 152 6.65 -0.73 -11.71
N ILE A 153 7.56 -1.07 -10.78
CA ILE A 153 7.78 -0.30 -9.54
C ILE A 153 8.25 1.12 -9.86
N LEU A 154 9.22 1.26 -10.78
CA LEU A 154 9.72 2.55 -11.22
C LEU A 154 8.62 3.40 -11.83
N LEU A 155 7.72 2.84 -12.64
CA LEU A 155 6.59 3.57 -13.19
C LEU A 155 5.64 4.09 -12.11
N ILE A 156 5.38 3.31 -11.04
CA ILE A 156 4.51 3.70 -9.92
C ILE A 156 5.14 4.81 -9.07
N CYS A 157 6.45 4.72 -8.80
CA CYS A 157 7.13 5.56 -7.80
C CYS A 157 8.09 6.60 -8.40
N SER A 158 8.22 6.69 -9.73
CA SER A 158 9.25 7.51 -10.39
C SER A 158 9.28 8.96 -9.91
N THR A 159 8.13 9.57 -9.66
CA THR A 159 8.00 10.96 -9.17
C THR A 159 8.39 11.14 -7.70
N LYS A 160 8.40 10.04 -6.93
CA LYS A 160 8.69 10.01 -5.48
C LYS A 160 10.14 9.64 -5.17
N LEU A 161 10.83 8.99 -6.10
CA LEU A 161 12.24 8.63 -5.95
C LEU A 161 13.15 9.84 -6.20
N ASP A 162 14.23 9.93 -5.44
CA ASP A 162 15.30 10.91 -5.68
C ASP A 162 15.88 10.74 -7.09
N THR A 163 16.17 11.88 -7.71
CA THR A 163 16.67 11.96 -9.10
C THR A 163 17.94 11.13 -9.28
N LYS A 164 18.88 11.20 -8.33
CA LYS A 164 20.15 10.49 -8.40
C LYS A 164 19.95 8.98 -8.30
N HIS A 165 19.10 8.54 -7.37
CA HIS A 165 18.81 7.12 -7.20
C HIS A 165 18.13 6.55 -8.46
N ARG A 166 17.19 7.29 -9.04
CA ARG A 166 16.53 6.91 -10.29
C ARG A 166 17.52 6.77 -11.45
N GLU A 167 18.47 7.69 -11.58
CA GLU A 167 19.51 7.64 -12.61
C GLU A 167 20.45 6.44 -12.44
N ILE A 168 20.84 6.10 -11.21
CA ILE A 168 21.65 4.91 -10.92
C ILE A 168 20.91 3.64 -11.34
N LEU A 169 19.64 3.51 -10.94
CA LEU A 169 18.82 2.35 -11.28
C LEU A 169 18.60 2.22 -12.79
N LEU A 170 18.41 3.35 -13.48
CA LEU A 170 18.34 3.41 -14.94
C LEU A 170 19.64 2.97 -15.61
N ALA A 171 20.80 3.39 -15.09
CA ALA A 171 22.09 3.00 -15.63
C ALA A 171 22.29 1.48 -15.55
N ILE A 172 21.96 0.87 -14.40
CA ILE A 172 22.02 -0.59 -14.20
C ILE A 172 21.12 -1.31 -15.20
N LEU A 173 19.89 -0.83 -15.40
CA LEU A 173 18.94 -1.41 -16.36
C LEU A 173 19.47 -1.36 -17.81
N LEU A 174 20.06 -0.24 -18.21
CA LEU A 174 20.59 -0.05 -19.56
C LEU A 174 21.88 -0.86 -19.80
N GLU A 175 22.77 -0.94 -18.82
CA GLU A 175 23.97 -1.78 -18.88
C GLU A 175 23.60 -3.26 -19.06
N TYR A 176 22.60 -3.72 -18.30
CA TYR A 176 22.12 -5.09 -18.42
C TYR A 176 21.48 -5.35 -19.79
N ARG A 177 20.75 -4.37 -20.35
CA ARG A 177 20.18 -4.43 -21.72
C ARG A 177 21.26 -4.57 -22.81
N MET A 178 22.40 -3.92 -22.63
CA MET A 178 23.52 -4.01 -23.58
C MET A 178 24.22 -5.37 -23.51
N SER A 179 24.33 -5.92 -22.30
CA SER A 179 25.05 -7.17 -22.05
C SER A 179 24.20 -8.43 -22.30
N HIS A 180 22.87 -8.32 -22.23
CA HIS A 180 21.94 -9.45 -22.34
C HIS A 180 20.77 -9.13 -23.27
N GLN A 181 20.32 -10.12 -24.05
CA GLN A 181 19.13 -9.96 -24.90
C GLN A 181 17.85 -10.10 -24.07
N PHE A 182 17.17 -8.98 -23.83
CA PHE A 182 15.82 -8.96 -23.27
C PHE A 182 14.84 -9.60 -24.24
N ASP A 183 13.82 -10.26 -23.69
CA ASP A 183 12.66 -10.62 -24.52
C ASP A 183 11.94 -9.37 -25.03
N LYS A 184 11.04 -9.57 -25.99
CA LYS A 184 10.31 -8.49 -26.65
C LYS A 184 9.47 -7.68 -25.64
N GLN A 185 8.85 -8.36 -24.67
CA GLN A 185 7.99 -7.73 -23.67
C GLN A 185 8.79 -6.83 -22.74
N THR A 186 9.91 -7.32 -22.22
CA THR A 186 10.82 -6.58 -21.34
C THR A 186 11.38 -5.35 -22.04
N ASN A 187 11.81 -5.49 -23.30
CA ASN A 187 12.23 -4.35 -24.12
C ASN A 187 11.12 -3.29 -24.25
N CYS A 188 9.89 -3.70 -24.57
CA CYS A 188 8.77 -2.77 -24.68
C CYS A 188 8.48 -2.04 -23.35
N MET A 189 8.58 -2.72 -22.21
CA MET A 189 8.39 -2.08 -20.90
C MET A 189 9.50 -1.07 -20.60
N VAL A 190 10.76 -1.42 -20.87
CA VAL A 190 11.88 -0.51 -20.68
C VAL A 190 11.76 0.71 -21.60
N ASP A 191 11.44 0.51 -22.88
CA ASP A 191 11.25 1.61 -23.84
C ASP A 191 10.07 2.52 -23.42
N GLY A 192 8.98 1.92 -22.93
CA GLY A 192 7.86 2.66 -22.35
C GLY A 192 8.27 3.51 -21.15
N PHE A 193 9.08 2.97 -20.24
CA PHE A 193 9.59 3.72 -19.09
C PHE A 193 10.51 4.88 -19.51
N LEU A 194 11.44 4.64 -20.43
CA LEU A 194 12.34 5.66 -20.96
C LEU A 194 11.57 6.79 -21.65
N ALA A 195 10.49 6.48 -22.36
CA ALA A 195 9.62 7.47 -22.98
C ALA A 195 8.90 8.37 -21.97
N THR A 196 8.69 7.90 -20.73
CA THR A 196 8.10 8.69 -19.65
C THR A 196 9.11 9.55 -18.88
N ARG A 197 10.39 9.53 -19.25
CA ARG A 197 11.48 10.18 -18.50
C ARG A 197 11.30 11.66 -18.27
N ASP A 198 10.91 12.37 -19.31
CA ASP A 198 10.78 13.81 -19.23
C ASP A 198 9.59 14.22 -18.35
N ILE A 199 8.54 13.38 -18.29
CA ILE A 199 7.36 13.60 -17.45
C ILE A 199 7.74 13.56 -15.97
N TYR A 200 8.34 12.46 -15.49
CA TYR A 200 8.67 12.35 -14.07
C TYR A 200 9.83 13.26 -13.63
N ASN A 201 10.65 13.75 -14.56
CA ASN A 201 11.65 14.79 -14.28
C ASN A 201 11.02 16.18 -14.09
N GLN A 202 9.94 16.48 -14.82
CA GLN A 202 9.20 17.75 -14.75
C GLN A 202 8.17 17.77 -13.61
N VAL A 203 7.49 16.65 -13.37
CA VAL A 203 6.44 16.46 -12.35
C VAL A 203 7.01 16.29 -10.94
N GLY A 204 8.28 16.61 -10.71
CA GLY A 204 8.86 16.85 -9.38
C GLY A 204 8.23 18.06 -8.66
N SER A 205 6.90 18.18 -8.70
CA SER A 205 6.09 19.24 -8.14
C SER A 205 6.03 19.07 -6.63
N LYS A 206 6.99 19.71 -5.96
CA LYS A 206 7.14 19.78 -4.50
C LYS A 206 5.83 20.12 -3.75
N LYS A 207 4.91 20.88 -4.37
CA LYS A 207 3.72 21.42 -3.70
C LYS A 207 2.64 20.39 -3.36
N VAL A 208 2.37 19.42 -4.24
CA VAL A 208 1.33 18.37 -3.98
C VAL A 208 1.87 17.37 -2.95
N ASP A 209 3.16 17.09 -3.02
CA ASP A 209 3.89 16.20 -2.12
C ASP A 209 3.88 16.69 -0.66
N GLU A 210 3.96 18.00 -0.44
CA GLU A 210 3.98 18.62 0.88
C GLU A 210 2.66 18.46 1.65
N ILE A 211 1.51 18.50 0.97
CA ILE A 211 0.20 18.34 1.61
C ILE A 211 0.03 16.89 2.10
N GLY A 212 0.36 15.91 1.26
CA GLY A 212 0.30 14.50 1.64
C GLY A 212 1.20 14.18 2.84
N LYS A 213 2.44 14.68 2.82
CA LYS A 213 3.41 14.52 3.93
C LYS A 213 2.96 15.14 5.25
N LYS A 214 2.16 16.21 5.23
CA LYS A 214 1.71 16.88 6.45
C LYS A 214 0.77 16.03 7.31
N PHE A 215 0.01 15.15 6.67
CA PHE A 215 -1.05 14.39 7.35
C PHE A 215 -0.70 12.92 7.59
N GLN A 216 0.39 12.43 6.99
CA GLN A 216 0.79 11.03 7.07
C GLN A 216 1.95 10.81 8.04
N VAL A 217 1.95 9.64 8.68
CA VAL A 217 3.14 9.10 9.34
C VAL A 217 3.84 8.21 8.33
N ILE A 218 5.06 8.58 7.95
CA ILE A 218 5.90 7.79 7.06
C ILE A 218 6.69 6.78 7.90
N HIS A 219 6.53 5.51 7.60
CA HIS A 219 7.24 4.44 8.30
C HIS A 219 8.52 4.07 7.58
N ALA A 220 9.64 4.21 8.28
CA ALA A 220 10.96 3.86 7.78
C ALA A 220 11.32 2.43 8.22
N PHE A 221 11.47 1.53 7.25
CA PHE A 221 11.90 0.15 7.46
C PHE A 221 13.05 -0.22 6.53
N GLU A 222 13.86 -1.17 6.98
CA GLU A 222 14.88 -1.82 6.16
C GLU A 222 14.36 -3.19 5.69
N LEU A 223 14.60 -3.50 4.42
CA LEU A 223 14.08 -4.69 3.73
C LEU A 223 14.61 -5.99 4.35
N PHE A 224 15.86 -5.99 4.83
CA PHE A 224 16.54 -7.18 5.35
C PHE A 224 16.52 -7.28 6.87
N HIS A 225 15.89 -6.33 7.56
CA HIS A 225 15.76 -6.39 9.01
C HIS A 225 14.78 -7.49 9.43
N HIS A 226 15.01 -8.07 10.61
CA HIS A 226 14.08 -9.04 11.18
C HIS A 226 12.88 -8.30 11.79
N LEU A 227 11.70 -8.50 11.20
CA LEU A 227 10.47 -7.86 11.63
C LEU A 227 9.50 -8.92 12.17
N ASP A 228 8.94 -8.67 13.35
CA ASP A 228 7.83 -9.48 13.88
C ASP A 228 6.53 -9.06 13.17
N PRO A 229 5.87 -9.97 12.42
CA PRO A 229 4.58 -9.71 11.81
C PRO A 229 3.41 -9.65 12.81
N GLU A 230 3.64 -9.94 14.10
CA GLU A 230 2.61 -9.96 15.15
C GLU A 230 1.40 -10.84 14.76
N ASN A 231 1.67 -12.08 14.33
CA ASN A 231 0.62 -12.99 13.86
C ASN A 231 -0.40 -13.36 14.96
N TYR A 232 -0.02 -13.23 16.24
CA TYR A 232 -0.93 -13.44 17.38
C TYR A 232 -2.15 -12.50 17.35
N LEU A 233 -2.08 -11.38 16.62
CA LEU A 233 -3.20 -10.45 16.44
C LEU A 233 -4.31 -10.96 15.51
N ASP A 234 -4.10 -12.08 14.85
CA ASP A 234 -5.11 -12.70 13.98
C ASP A 234 -6.09 -13.57 14.79
N GLU A 235 -5.73 -13.87 16.04
CA GLU A 235 -6.43 -14.75 16.95
C GLU A 235 -7.22 -13.97 18.00
N PHE A 236 -8.29 -14.59 18.51
CA PHE A 236 -9.10 -14.00 19.57
C PHE A 236 -8.34 -14.05 20.89
N VAL A 237 -8.31 -12.92 21.58
CA VAL A 237 -7.81 -12.81 22.96
C VAL A 237 -8.89 -12.18 23.83
N TYR A 238 -9.16 -12.83 24.96
CA TYR A 238 -10.09 -12.32 25.96
C TYR A 238 -9.55 -11.04 26.59
N ASP A 239 -10.41 -10.02 26.70
CA ASP A 239 -10.07 -8.73 27.28
C ASP A 239 -10.91 -8.49 28.54
N SER A 240 -10.26 -8.50 29.71
CA SER A 240 -10.93 -8.22 30.99
C SER A 240 -11.51 -6.80 31.06
N ASN A 241 -10.98 -5.87 30.26
CA ASN A 241 -11.38 -4.47 30.19
C ASN A 241 -12.15 -4.13 28.91
N TYR A 242 -12.75 -5.13 28.24
CA TYR A 242 -13.43 -5.00 26.95
C TYR A 242 -14.33 -3.77 26.83
N LYS A 243 -15.17 -3.51 27.84
CA LYS A 243 -16.10 -2.37 27.81
C LYS A 243 -15.38 -1.02 27.75
N VAL A 244 -14.26 -0.91 28.46
CA VAL A 244 -13.46 0.32 28.52
C VAL A 244 -12.71 0.51 27.19
N THR A 245 -12.11 -0.55 26.66
CA THR A 245 -11.38 -0.50 25.38
C THR A 245 -12.30 -0.19 24.20
N GLU A 246 -13.49 -0.80 24.14
CA GLU A 246 -14.50 -0.48 23.13
C GLU A 246 -15.03 0.95 23.25
N ASN A 247 -15.25 1.46 24.47
CA ASN A 247 -15.69 2.83 24.67
C ASN A 247 -14.63 3.84 24.19
N HIS A 248 -13.36 3.64 24.56
CA HIS A 248 -12.27 4.50 24.09
C HIS A 248 -12.14 4.51 22.57
N TYR A 249 -12.30 3.34 21.94
CA TYR A 249 -12.33 3.27 20.49
C TYR A 249 -13.50 4.07 19.90
N SER A 250 -14.72 3.86 20.42
CA SER A 250 -15.92 4.57 19.97
C SER A 250 -15.78 6.10 20.09
N GLU A 251 -15.25 6.60 21.19
CA GLU A 251 -15.00 8.03 21.40
C GLU A 251 -14.00 8.60 20.40
N ARG A 252 -12.89 7.88 20.16
CA ARG A 252 -11.89 8.28 19.17
C ARG A 252 -12.51 8.36 17.78
N ILE A 253 -13.33 7.37 17.42
CA ILE A 253 -14.03 7.31 16.14
C ILE A 253 -15.02 8.47 15.96
N LYS A 254 -15.78 8.86 16.99
CA LYS A 254 -16.67 10.04 16.93
C LYS A 254 -15.91 11.31 16.51
N ILE A 255 -14.77 11.56 17.15
CA ILE A 255 -13.92 12.73 16.83
C ILE A 255 -13.45 12.70 15.37
N ILE A 256 -13.09 11.52 14.85
CA ILE A 256 -12.64 11.35 13.46
C ILE A 256 -13.77 11.64 12.47
N PHE A 257 -14.99 11.16 12.75
CA PHE A 257 -16.16 11.40 11.91
C PHE A 257 -16.60 12.87 11.92
N ASP A 258 -16.62 13.51 13.08
CA ASP A 258 -17.00 14.92 13.21
C ASP A 258 -16.08 15.84 12.40
N ARG A 259 -14.79 15.52 12.38
CA ARG A 259 -13.78 16.28 11.63
C ARG A 259 -13.66 15.86 10.15
N LYS A 260 -14.39 14.83 9.71
CA LYS A 260 -14.31 14.25 8.36
C LYS A 260 -12.88 13.92 7.90
N ILE A 261 -11.98 13.60 8.82
CA ILE A 261 -10.53 13.43 8.55
C ILE A 261 -10.31 12.33 7.49
N TYR A 262 -11.06 11.24 7.58
CA TYR A 262 -10.95 10.12 6.64
C TYR A 262 -11.45 10.45 5.23
N ILE A 263 -12.43 11.36 5.09
CA ILE A 263 -12.93 11.79 3.77
C ILE A 263 -11.88 12.67 3.10
N ILE A 264 -11.32 13.65 3.83
CA ILE A 264 -10.25 14.52 3.33
C ILE A 264 -9.06 13.68 2.89
N ALA A 265 -8.68 12.67 3.68
CA ALA A 265 -7.64 11.73 3.30
C ALA A 265 -7.95 11.06 1.96
N ILE A 266 -9.10 10.40 1.87
CA ILE A 266 -9.50 9.65 0.68
C ILE A 266 -9.61 10.58 -0.54
N ASP A 267 -10.24 11.74 -0.42
CA ASP A 267 -10.42 12.69 -1.51
C ASP A 267 -9.11 13.33 -1.96
N THR A 268 -8.17 13.57 -1.03
CA THR A 268 -6.83 14.03 -1.40
C THR A 268 -6.11 12.96 -2.21
N PHE A 269 -6.21 11.69 -1.83
CA PHE A 269 -5.48 10.61 -2.49
C PHE A 269 -6.15 10.12 -3.77
N ILE A 270 -7.48 10.11 -3.83
CA ILE A 270 -8.25 9.95 -5.07
C ILE A 270 -7.95 11.13 -5.99
N GLY A 271 -8.06 12.36 -5.50
CA GLY A 271 -7.71 13.57 -6.23
C GLY A 271 -6.30 13.49 -6.82
N VAL A 272 -5.29 13.08 -6.06
CA VAL A 272 -3.92 12.84 -6.58
C VAL A 272 -3.86 11.74 -7.64
N GLN A 273 -4.69 10.69 -7.55
CA GLN A 273 -4.79 9.65 -8.58
C GLN A 273 -5.48 10.14 -9.88
N TYR A 274 -6.28 11.22 -9.82
CA TYR A 274 -7.10 11.73 -10.92
C TYR A 274 -6.70 13.14 -11.44
N GLU A 275 -6.01 13.97 -10.66
CA GLU A 275 -5.70 15.39 -10.93
C GLU A 275 -4.33 15.64 -11.58
N GLU A 276 -3.78 14.68 -12.33
CA GLU A 276 -2.76 15.00 -13.35
C GLU A 276 -3.39 15.47 -14.68
N THR A 277 -4.62 15.98 -14.65
CA THR A 277 -5.19 16.78 -15.74
C THR A 277 -5.57 18.16 -15.25
N CYS A 278 -4.74 19.18 -15.53
CA CYS A 278 -5.22 20.53 -15.81
C CYS A 278 -4.18 21.42 -16.51
N SER A 279 -4.20 21.43 -17.85
CA SER A 279 -4.33 22.68 -18.62
C SER A 279 -4.97 22.38 -19.99
N PRO A 280 -5.81 23.27 -20.58
CA PRO A 280 -6.61 22.94 -21.77
C PRO A 280 -5.83 22.97 -23.10
N THR A 281 -4.52 23.19 -23.10
CA THR A 281 -3.78 23.53 -24.33
C THR A 281 -2.61 22.61 -24.69
N GLN A 282 -2.36 21.53 -23.96
CA GLN A 282 -1.47 20.48 -24.44
C GLN A 282 -2.04 19.10 -24.10
N THR A 283 -2.67 18.49 -25.10
CA THR A 283 -3.15 17.11 -25.07
C THR A 283 -1.96 16.15 -25.02
N ILE A 284 -1.32 16.01 -23.86
CA ILE A 284 -0.35 14.94 -23.62
C ILE A 284 -1.14 13.69 -23.24
N ARG A 285 -0.95 12.64 -24.03
CA ARG A 285 -1.70 11.38 -23.99
C ARG A 285 -1.46 10.62 -22.66
N ILE A 286 -2.30 10.90 -21.67
CA ILE A 286 -2.47 10.17 -20.41
C ILE A 286 -2.99 8.71 -20.53
N PRO A 287 -3.54 8.21 -21.66
CA PRO A 287 -3.87 6.78 -21.78
C PRO A 287 -2.68 5.83 -21.64
N ILE A 288 -1.45 6.32 -21.76
CA ILE A 288 -0.25 5.48 -21.85
C ILE A 288 0.16 4.95 -20.46
N VAL A 289 0.17 5.75 -19.40
CA VAL A 289 0.56 5.26 -18.06
C VAL A 289 -0.46 4.26 -17.51
N ARG A 290 -1.76 4.53 -17.66
CA ARG A 290 -2.81 3.54 -17.36
C ARG A 290 -2.66 2.29 -18.22
N LYS A 291 -2.44 2.41 -19.55
CA LYS A 291 -2.25 1.24 -20.41
C LYS A 291 -0.96 0.46 -20.11
N ILE A 292 0.12 1.12 -19.69
CA ILE A 292 1.38 0.46 -19.33
C ILE A 292 1.24 -0.23 -17.98
N ILE A 293 0.60 0.38 -16.98
CA ILE A 293 0.28 -0.27 -15.71
C ILE A 293 -0.65 -1.46 -15.96
N TYR A 294 -1.73 -1.31 -16.73
CA TYR A 294 -2.62 -2.42 -17.09
C TYR A 294 -1.96 -3.49 -17.99
N ALA A 295 -0.99 -3.13 -18.82
CA ALA A 295 -0.24 -4.07 -19.67
C ALA A 295 0.93 -4.74 -18.95
N ALA A 296 1.43 -4.15 -17.85
CA ALA A 296 2.42 -4.78 -16.98
C ALA A 296 1.79 -5.74 -15.96
N MET A 297 0.47 -5.65 -15.76
CA MET A 297 -0.31 -6.47 -14.84
C MET A 297 -1.10 -7.59 -15.56
N LYS A 298 -0.73 -7.92 -16.81
CA LYS A 298 -1.34 -8.96 -17.64
C LYS A 298 -0.25 -9.83 -18.25
#